data_AF-A0A2H0UVB4-F1
#
_entry.id   AF-A0A2H0UVB4-F1
#
_cell.length_a   1.000
_cell.length_b   1.000
_cell.length_c   1.000
_cell.angle_alpha   90.00
_cell.angle_beta   90.00
_cell.angle_gamma   90.00
#
_symmetry.space_group_name_H-M   'P 1'
#
loop_
_entity.id
_entity.type
_entity.pdbx_description
1 polymer ?
#
loop_
_entity_poly.entity_id
_entity_poly.type
_entity_poly.pdbx_seq_one_letter_code
_entity_poly.pdbx_strand_id
1 'polypeptide(L)'
;MKIQNKKQAIFIVLKVVAVVAIIAASGIIIKDEIFWQLGSDIPGNDIEKDNCNVAGIVLQGSLVTYISPADYDIDGNLLVDQTSSEYIVYSINKAEKDDKIKAIILEIDSYGGSPVGAEEIAKALKNAKKPTVVLIREAGVSAGYWVATGANRIFASKNSDVGGIGASMSYVDNVKQNQKEGFTYNQLSSGKFKDAGDPNKTLSSEEVNLFMRDINILHQNFIKTVAENRSLDIEKVKGIADGSTMLGEMALENGLIDQIGGLPEAMEYLKSQIKEEAEICW
;
A
#
# COMPACT_ATOMS: atom_id res chain seq x y z
N MET A 1 -34.56 6.56 -32.55
CA MET A 1 -33.72 5.99 -31.47
C MET A 1 -33.08 7.01 -30.51
N LYS A 2 -32.76 8.27 -30.90
CA LYS A 2 -32.14 9.25 -29.99
C LYS A 2 -33.06 9.97 -28.99
N ILE A 3 -34.40 9.91 -29.14
CA ILE A 3 -35.35 10.66 -28.30
C ILE A 3 -35.80 9.85 -27.06
N GLN A 4 -35.77 8.52 -27.10
CA GLN A 4 -36.14 7.68 -25.94
C GLN A 4 -35.08 7.70 -24.82
N ASN A 5 -33.78 7.67 -25.16
CA ASN A 5 -32.71 7.72 -24.17
C ASN A 5 -32.68 9.03 -23.38
N LYS A 6 -33.07 10.16 -23.99
CA LYS A 6 -33.12 11.46 -23.32
C LYS A 6 -34.26 11.51 -22.28
N LYS A 7 -35.40 10.87 -22.57
CA LYS A 7 -36.51 10.74 -21.62
C LYS A 7 -36.16 9.81 -20.45
N GLN A 8 -35.45 8.71 -20.70
CA GLN A 8 -34.96 7.82 -19.63
C GLN A 8 -33.92 8.49 -18.73
N ALA A 9 -32.95 9.21 -19.30
CA ALA A 9 -31.96 9.95 -18.51
C ALA A 9 -32.62 11.03 -17.62
N ILE A 10 -33.60 11.76 -18.15
CA ILE A 10 -34.38 12.74 -17.36
C ILE A 10 -35.15 12.05 -16.24
N PHE A 11 -35.71 10.85 -16.50
CA PHE A 11 -36.44 10.09 -15.48
C PHE A 11 -35.54 9.58 -14.35
N ILE A 12 -34.30 9.18 -14.67
CA ILE A 12 -33.30 8.75 -13.69
C ILE A 12 -32.85 9.94 -12.84
N VAL A 13 -32.52 11.08 -13.47
CA VAL A 13 -32.12 12.30 -12.75
C VAL A 13 -33.24 12.78 -11.82
N LEU A 14 -34.50 12.77 -12.26
CA LEU A 14 -35.64 13.13 -11.43
C LEU A 14 -35.83 12.17 -10.24
N LYS A 15 -35.59 10.86 -10.43
CA LYS A 15 -35.63 9.89 -9.33
C LYS A 15 -34.51 10.11 -8.32
N VAL A 16 -33.28 10.37 -8.78
CA VAL A 16 -32.13 10.64 -7.89
C VAL A 16 -32.37 11.92 -7.10
N VAL A 17 -32.82 13.00 -7.74
CA VAL A 17 -33.13 14.26 -7.05
C VAL A 17 -34.25 14.08 -6.02
N ALA A 18 -35.28 13.29 -6.34
CA ALA A 18 -36.36 12.99 -5.40
C ALA A 18 -35.86 12.19 -4.18
N VAL A 19 -34.99 11.19 -4.37
CA VAL A 19 -34.41 10.39 -3.29
C VAL A 19 -33.50 11.25 -2.40
N VAL A 20 -32.63 12.07 -2.99
CA VAL A 20 -31.75 12.99 -2.25
C VAL A 20 -32.56 14.02 -1.47
N ALA A 21 -33.64 14.56 -2.04
CA ALA A 21 -34.54 15.47 -1.34
C ALA A 21 -35.28 14.80 -0.17
N ILE A 22 -35.66 13.52 -0.30
CA ILE A 22 -36.29 12.75 0.79
C ILE A 22 -35.28 12.46 1.91
N ILE A 23 -34.03 12.15 1.58
CA ILE A 23 -32.96 11.92 2.56
C ILE A 23 -32.63 13.23 3.31
N ALA A 24 -32.53 14.35 2.59
CA ALA A 24 -32.30 15.67 3.20
C ALA A 24 -33.47 16.14 4.08
N ALA A 25 -34.72 15.84 3.69
CA ALA A 25 -35.92 16.25 4.43
C ALA A 25 -36.23 15.35 5.64
N SER A 26 -35.72 14.12 5.67
CA SER A 26 -36.02 13.15 6.75
C SER A 26 -35.05 13.22 7.93
N GLY A 27 -33.98 14.03 7.85
CA GLY A 27 -33.02 14.17 8.95
C GLY A 27 -32.32 12.86 9.33
N ILE A 28 -32.32 11.88 8.41
CA ILE A 28 -31.68 10.58 8.62
C ILE A 28 -30.17 10.83 8.59
N ILE A 29 -29.55 10.81 9.76
CA ILE A 29 -28.10 10.65 9.88
C ILE A 29 -27.79 9.28 9.29
N ILE A 30 -27.15 9.29 8.13
CA ILE A 30 -26.68 8.08 7.46
C ILE A 30 -25.65 7.45 8.41
N LYS A 31 -26.02 6.34 9.06
CA LYS A 31 -25.06 5.52 9.80
C LYS A 31 -24.05 4.94 8.79
N ASP A 32 -22.80 4.82 9.23
CA ASP A 32 -21.62 4.40 8.44
C ASP A 32 -21.83 3.15 7.54
N GLU A 33 -22.84 2.32 7.81
CA GLU A 33 -23.19 1.14 7.01
C GLU A 33 -23.64 1.45 5.57
N ILE A 34 -24.25 2.61 5.29
CA ILE A 34 -24.76 2.92 3.94
C ILE A 34 -23.66 3.47 3.02
N PHE A 35 -22.60 4.09 3.57
CA PHE A 35 -21.50 4.62 2.77
C PHE A 35 -20.71 3.49 2.08
N TRP A 36 -20.61 2.32 2.73
CA TRP A 36 -19.99 1.13 2.16
C TRP A 36 -20.80 0.45 1.05
N GLN A 37 -22.12 0.71 0.98
CA GLN A 37 -22.99 0.07 -0.01
C GLN A 37 -22.98 0.78 -1.38
N LEU A 38 -22.32 1.94 -1.48
CA LEU A 38 -22.20 2.73 -2.71
C LEU A 38 -20.80 2.67 -3.34
N GLY A 39 -19.82 2.01 -2.71
CA GLY A 39 -18.45 1.88 -3.19
C GLY A 39 -18.14 0.54 -3.89
N SER A 40 -19.14 -0.29 -4.18
CA SER A 40 -18.95 -1.68 -4.62
C SER A 40 -19.31 -1.97 -6.07
N ASP A 41 -19.34 -0.98 -6.97
CA ASP A 41 -19.68 -1.22 -8.37
C ASP A 41 -18.49 -0.94 -9.31
N ILE A 42 -17.44 -1.77 -9.19
CA ILE A 42 -16.47 -1.97 -10.28
C ILE A 42 -17.13 -2.92 -11.30
N PRO A 43 -17.32 -2.53 -12.58
CA PRO A 43 -17.90 -3.42 -13.56
C PRO A 43 -16.87 -4.47 -14.00
N GLY A 44 -16.94 -5.66 -13.40
CA GLY A 44 -16.09 -6.81 -13.71
C GLY A 44 -16.54 -8.09 -13.03
N ASN A 45 -17.55 -8.75 -13.61
CA ASN A 45 -18.02 -10.12 -13.31
C ASN A 45 -18.45 -10.41 -11.86
N ASP A 46 -19.75 -10.25 -11.62
CA ASP A 46 -20.51 -10.98 -10.61
C ASP A 46 -20.49 -12.48 -10.92
N ILE A 47 -19.44 -13.17 -10.47
CA ILE A 47 -19.58 -14.54 -9.97
C ILE A 47 -19.48 -14.38 -8.47
N GLU A 48 -20.63 -14.23 -7.82
CA GLU A 48 -20.77 -14.37 -6.38
C GLU A 48 -20.31 -15.80 -6.03
N LYS A 49 -19.01 -15.98 -5.79
CA LYS A 49 -18.45 -17.25 -5.33
C LYS A 49 -18.81 -17.38 -3.86
N ASP A 50 -20.03 -17.86 -3.61
CA ASP A 50 -20.53 -18.24 -2.28
C ASP A 50 -19.62 -19.23 -1.50
N ASN A 51 -18.58 -19.76 -2.17
CA ASN A 51 -17.63 -20.76 -1.67
C ASN A 51 -16.15 -20.33 -1.72
N CYS A 52 -15.82 -19.04 -1.83
CA CYS A 52 -14.41 -18.63 -1.73
C CYS A 52 -13.86 -18.81 -0.31
N ASN A 53 -12.56 -19.12 -0.20
CA ASN A 53 -11.91 -19.51 1.05
C ASN A 53 -10.50 -18.92 1.23
N VAL A 54 -10.04 -18.06 0.31
CA VAL A 54 -8.80 -17.30 0.45
C VAL A 54 -9.12 -15.81 0.37
N ALA A 55 -8.75 -15.01 1.36
CA ALA A 55 -8.94 -13.57 1.27
C ALA A 55 -7.88 -12.98 0.33
N GLY A 56 -8.31 -12.34 -0.75
CA GLY A 56 -7.49 -11.56 -1.66
C GLY A 56 -7.42 -10.12 -1.18
N ILE A 57 -6.20 -9.59 -1.07
CA ILE A 57 -5.96 -8.20 -0.71
C ILE A 57 -4.95 -7.64 -1.71
N VAL A 58 -5.10 -6.37 -2.08
CA VAL A 58 -4.21 -5.71 -3.05
C VAL A 58 -3.52 -4.53 -2.37
N LEU A 59 -2.21 -4.45 -2.54
CA LEU A 59 -1.39 -3.27 -2.27
C LEU A 59 -0.88 -2.74 -3.62
N GLN A 60 -1.55 -1.73 -4.14
CA GLN A 60 -1.20 -1.08 -5.40
C GLN A 60 -0.79 0.39 -5.17
N GLY A 61 0.19 0.84 -5.93
CA GLY A 61 0.63 2.23 -5.93
C GLY A 61 1.42 2.58 -4.67
N SER A 62 1.36 3.83 -4.23
CA SER A 62 2.10 4.26 -3.05
C SER A 62 1.43 3.79 -1.75
N LEU A 63 2.21 3.22 -0.85
CA LEU A 63 1.74 2.84 0.49
C LEU A 63 1.65 4.07 1.40
N VAL A 64 0.47 4.33 1.94
CA VAL A 64 0.24 5.36 2.97
C VAL A 64 -0.36 4.75 4.23
N THR A 65 -0.42 5.50 5.33
CA THR A 65 -1.06 4.98 6.56
C THR A 65 -2.58 5.08 6.50
N TYR A 66 -3.09 6.17 5.95
CA TYR A 66 -4.50 6.42 5.66
C TYR A 66 -4.60 7.23 4.37
N ILE A 67 -5.72 7.12 3.67
CA ILE A 67 -6.00 7.94 2.48
C ILE A 67 -6.80 9.16 2.93
N SER A 68 -6.41 10.35 2.47
CA SER A 68 -7.13 11.59 2.80
C SER A 68 -8.49 11.62 2.09
N PRO A 69 -9.57 12.10 2.72
CA PRO A 69 -10.82 12.38 2.01
C PRO A 69 -10.65 13.33 0.81
N ALA A 70 -9.59 14.16 0.80
CA ALA A 70 -9.28 15.04 -0.32
C ALA A 70 -8.73 14.32 -1.56
N ASP A 71 -8.31 13.06 -1.41
CA ASP A 71 -7.81 12.23 -2.51
C ASP A 71 -8.94 11.49 -3.24
N TYR A 72 -10.21 11.70 -2.86
CA TYR A 72 -11.37 11.17 -3.54
C TYR A 72 -12.08 12.24 -4.35
N ASP A 73 -12.60 11.87 -5.52
CA ASP A 73 -13.51 12.73 -6.27
C ASP A 73 -14.92 12.75 -5.65
N ILE A 74 -15.80 13.54 -6.25
CA ILE A 74 -17.20 13.67 -5.80
C ILE A 74 -18.01 12.37 -5.93
N ASP A 75 -17.54 11.44 -6.75
CA ASP A 75 -18.17 10.15 -7.02
C ASP A 75 -17.55 9.04 -6.14
N GLY A 76 -16.58 9.38 -5.27
CA GLY A 76 -15.90 8.46 -4.37
C GLY A 76 -14.76 7.66 -5.01
N ASN A 77 -14.33 8.02 -6.22
CA ASN A 77 -13.18 7.37 -6.85
C ASN A 77 -11.88 7.97 -6.33
N LEU A 78 -10.89 7.11 -6.11
CA LEU A 78 -9.57 7.55 -5.69
C LEU A 78 -8.85 8.24 -6.87
N LEU A 79 -8.38 9.46 -6.62
CA LEU A 79 -7.70 10.33 -7.59
C LEU A 79 -6.20 10.02 -7.75
N VAL A 80 -5.67 9.18 -6.87
CA VAL A 80 -4.25 8.88 -6.73
C VAL A 80 -4.03 7.37 -6.65
N ASP A 81 -2.93 6.87 -7.19
CA ASP A 81 -2.62 5.43 -7.10
C ASP A 81 -1.97 5.15 -5.74
N GLN A 82 -2.80 4.88 -4.73
CA GLN A 82 -2.38 4.66 -3.34
C GLN A 82 -3.19 3.56 -2.66
N THR A 83 -2.56 2.90 -1.68
CA THR A 83 -3.23 1.97 -0.77
C THR A 83 -2.86 2.31 0.69
N SER A 84 -3.84 2.28 1.60
CA SER A 84 -3.57 2.50 3.03
C SER A 84 -3.27 1.21 3.80
N SER A 85 -2.35 1.30 4.76
CA SER A 85 -2.14 0.22 5.74
C SER A 85 -3.35 -0.01 6.63
N GLU A 86 -4.12 1.03 6.95
CA GLU A 86 -5.39 0.90 7.66
C GLU A 86 -6.34 -0.10 6.97
N TYR A 87 -6.54 0.05 5.66
CA TYR A 87 -7.38 -0.85 4.88
C TYR A 87 -6.84 -2.28 4.88
N ILE A 88 -5.54 -2.45 4.59
CA ILE A 88 -4.95 -3.80 4.48
C ILE A 88 -4.97 -4.52 5.85
N VAL A 89 -4.59 -3.84 6.93
CA VAL A 89 -4.61 -4.42 8.28
C VAL A 89 -6.04 -4.75 8.71
N TYR A 90 -7.01 -3.91 8.38
CA TYR A 90 -8.42 -4.22 8.60
C TYR A 90 -8.84 -5.50 7.84
N SER A 91 -8.48 -5.61 6.55
CA SER A 91 -8.81 -6.77 5.71
C SER A 91 -8.15 -8.05 6.21
N ILE A 92 -6.89 -8.01 6.66
CA ILE A 92 -6.22 -9.15 7.31
C ILE A 92 -6.96 -9.56 8.59
N ASN A 93 -7.32 -8.60 9.45
CA ASN A 93 -8.03 -8.88 10.69
C ASN A 93 -9.44 -9.42 10.45
N LYS A 94 -10.12 -8.96 9.40
CA LYS A 94 -11.42 -9.48 8.97
C LYS A 94 -11.28 -10.93 8.49
N ALA A 95 -10.30 -11.19 7.63
CA ALA A 95 -9.99 -12.51 7.13
C ALA A 95 -9.67 -13.49 8.27
N GLU A 96 -8.90 -13.08 9.28
CA GLU A 96 -8.57 -13.92 10.45
C GLU A 96 -9.81 -14.34 11.26
N LYS A 97 -10.82 -13.48 11.36
CA LYS A 97 -12.07 -13.73 12.12
C LYS A 97 -13.12 -14.53 11.36
N ASP A 98 -12.98 -14.67 10.04
CA ASP A 98 -13.96 -15.38 9.21
C ASP A 98 -13.58 -16.87 9.09
N ASP A 99 -14.36 -17.76 9.70
CA ASP A 99 -14.11 -19.20 9.66
C ASP A 99 -14.19 -19.81 8.25
N LYS A 100 -14.84 -19.15 7.27
CA LYS A 100 -14.84 -19.60 5.88
C LYS A 100 -13.49 -19.36 5.21
N ILE A 101 -12.80 -18.28 5.57
CA ILE A 101 -11.47 -17.96 5.06
C ILE A 101 -10.43 -18.86 5.72
N LYS A 102 -9.64 -19.56 4.91
CA LYS A 102 -8.59 -20.50 5.33
C LYS A 102 -7.19 -19.97 5.12
N ALA A 103 -6.99 -18.99 4.24
CA ALA A 103 -5.70 -18.37 3.95
C ALA A 103 -5.87 -16.92 3.45
N ILE A 104 -4.76 -16.18 3.38
CA ILE A 104 -4.70 -14.81 2.88
C ILE A 104 -3.66 -14.75 1.77
N ILE A 105 -4.02 -14.12 0.65
CA ILE A 105 -3.08 -13.72 -0.39
C ILE A 105 -3.07 -12.20 -0.53
N LEU A 106 -1.87 -11.61 -0.45
CA LEU A 106 -1.64 -10.19 -0.68
C LEU A 106 -0.90 -10.01 -2.02
N GLU A 107 -1.56 -9.43 -3.00
CA GLU A 107 -0.89 -9.00 -4.23
C GLU A 107 -0.23 -7.64 -4.01
N ILE A 108 1.04 -7.53 -4.41
CA ILE A 108 1.84 -6.33 -4.28
C ILE A 108 2.25 -5.85 -5.67
N ASP A 109 1.88 -4.62 -5.99
CA ASP A 109 2.40 -3.86 -7.12
C ASP A 109 2.72 -2.43 -6.65
N SER A 110 3.87 -2.28 -5.99
CA SER A 110 4.24 -1.05 -5.31
C SER A 110 5.74 -0.81 -5.27
N TYR A 111 6.10 0.44 -5.53
CA TYR A 111 7.45 0.97 -5.38
C TYR A 111 7.77 1.49 -3.97
N GLY A 112 6.82 1.36 -3.03
CA GLY A 112 7.00 1.72 -1.62
C GLY A 112 6.12 2.88 -1.15
N GLY A 113 6.61 3.61 -0.15
CA GLY A 113 5.84 4.63 0.55
C GLY A 113 6.17 4.64 2.04
N SER A 114 5.13 4.67 2.88
CA SER A 114 5.24 4.84 4.32
C SER A 114 5.95 3.65 5.01
N PRO A 115 7.05 3.90 5.75
CA PRO A 115 7.68 2.85 6.55
C PRO A 115 6.80 2.37 7.71
N VAL A 116 5.98 3.27 8.29
CA VAL A 116 5.04 2.90 9.36
C VAL A 116 3.94 2.00 8.82
N GLY A 117 3.37 2.36 7.66
CA GLY A 117 2.34 1.51 7.03
C GLY A 117 2.89 0.14 6.65
N ALA A 118 4.16 0.08 6.23
CA ALA A 118 4.81 -1.19 5.95
C ALA A 118 5.01 -2.06 7.19
N GLU A 119 5.46 -1.46 8.30
CA GLU A 119 5.62 -2.16 9.57
C GLU A 119 4.29 -2.72 10.07
N GLU A 120 3.21 -1.93 10.00
CA GLU A 120 1.86 -2.34 10.41
C GLU A 120 1.39 -3.58 9.65
N ILE A 121 1.49 -3.57 8.31
CA ILE A 121 1.05 -4.69 7.49
C ILE A 121 1.98 -5.91 7.66
N ALA A 122 3.30 -5.71 7.64
CA ALA A 122 4.26 -6.81 7.82
C ALA A 122 4.03 -7.52 9.16
N LYS A 123 3.75 -6.76 10.23
CA LYS A 123 3.40 -7.29 11.54
C LYS A 123 2.05 -8.00 11.55
N ALA A 124 1.05 -7.49 10.83
CA ALA A 124 -0.25 -8.15 10.71
C ALA A 124 -0.12 -9.50 10.00
N LEU A 125 0.58 -9.55 8.86
CA LEU A 125 0.87 -10.80 8.14
C LEU A 125 1.64 -11.80 9.01
N LYS A 126 2.71 -11.35 9.67
CA LYS A 126 3.55 -12.23 10.51
C LYS A 126 2.80 -12.83 11.69
N ASN A 127 1.82 -12.11 12.23
CA ASN A 127 1.05 -12.56 13.39
C ASN A 127 -0.21 -13.37 13.03
N ALA A 128 -0.62 -13.34 11.75
CA ALA A 128 -1.75 -14.09 11.24
C ALA A 128 -1.60 -15.59 11.57
N LYS A 129 -2.72 -16.23 11.93
CA LYS A 129 -2.78 -17.66 12.21
C LYS A 129 -3.05 -18.47 10.97
N LYS A 130 -3.69 -17.87 9.97
CA LYS A 130 -3.91 -18.47 8.66
C LYS A 130 -2.66 -18.34 7.79
N PRO A 131 -2.40 -19.29 6.88
CA PRO A 131 -1.32 -19.16 5.89
C PRO A 131 -1.43 -17.84 5.13
N THR A 132 -0.32 -17.12 5.07
CA THR A 132 -0.21 -15.86 4.32
C THR A 132 0.75 -16.03 3.15
N VAL A 133 0.28 -15.62 1.98
CA VAL A 133 1.07 -15.60 0.74
C VAL A 133 1.14 -14.17 0.24
N VAL A 134 2.31 -13.75 -0.20
CA VAL A 134 2.48 -12.54 -0.98
C VAL A 134 2.81 -12.93 -2.42
N LEU A 135 2.13 -12.29 -3.37
CA LEU A 135 2.44 -12.37 -4.79
C LEU A 135 2.88 -10.98 -5.26
N ILE A 136 4.18 -10.84 -5.54
CA ILE A 136 4.73 -9.64 -6.16
C ILE A 136 4.41 -9.69 -7.66
N ARG A 137 3.72 -8.65 -8.15
CA ARG A 137 3.38 -8.40 -9.55
C ARG A 137 4.59 -7.79 -10.28
N GLU A 138 4.50 -6.56 -10.76
CA GLU A 138 5.62 -5.86 -11.39
C GLU A 138 6.67 -5.50 -10.34
N ALA A 139 6.26 -4.85 -9.23
CA ALA A 139 7.18 -4.35 -8.22
C ALA A 139 6.76 -4.70 -6.79
N GLY A 140 7.72 -5.17 -6.01
CA GLY A 140 7.64 -5.29 -4.55
C GLY A 140 8.91 -4.68 -3.98
N VAL A 141 8.94 -3.35 -3.97
CA VAL A 141 10.15 -2.55 -3.73
C VAL A 141 9.98 -1.63 -2.51
N SER A 142 11.06 -1.37 -1.79
CA SER A 142 11.11 -0.48 -0.63
C SER A 142 10.05 -0.88 0.42
N ALA A 143 9.17 0.02 0.83
CA ALA A 143 8.09 -0.27 1.77
C ALA A 143 7.17 -1.42 1.29
N GLY A 144 6.99 -1.60 -0.02
CA GLY A 144 6.26 -2.75 -0.59
C GLY A 144 6.99 -4.07 -0.34
N TYR A 145 8.32 -4.10 -0.46
CA TYR A 145 9.10 -5.28 -0.07
C TYR A 145 9.07 -5.51 1.46
N TRP A 146 9.13 -4.43 2.25
CA TRP A 146 9.03 -4.53 3.71
C TRP A 146 7.73 -5.24 4.11
N VAL A 147 6.60 -4.83 3.52
CA VAL A 147 5.31 -5.53 3.67
C VAL A 147 5.44 -7.02 3.34
N ALA A 148 6.01 -7.34 2.17
CA ALA A 148 6.15 -8.71 1.68
C ALA A 148 6.85 -9.62 2.69
N THR A 149 7.85 -9.11 3.41
CA THR A 149 8.60 -9.90 4.40
C THR A 149 7.74 -10.50 5.51
N GLY A 150 6.58 -9.91 5.81
CA GLY A 150 5.68 -10.43 6.85
C GLY A 150 4.98 -11.75 6.51
N ALA A 151 4.93 -12.13 5.24
CA ALA A 151 4.20 -13.32 4.79
C ALA A 151 4.97 -14.63 5.01
N ASN A 152 4.24 -15.75 5.07
CA ASN A 152 4.85 -17.08 5.17
C ASN A 152 5.54 -17.52 3.88
N ARG A 153 5.04 -17.05 2.73
CA ARG A 153 5.57 -17.38 1.41
C ARG A 153 5.47 -16.18 0.47
N ILE A 154 6.54 -15.88 -0.25
CA ILE A 154 6.63 -14.78 -1.23
C ILE A 154 6.91 -15.36 -2.61
N PHE A 155 6.01 -15.10 -3.55
CA PHE A 155 6.16 -15.40 -4.98
C PHE A 155 6.46 -14.12 -5.74
N ALA A 156 7.26 -14.23 -6.81
CA ALA A 156 7.46 -13.17 -7.77
C ALA A 156 7.76 -13.75 -9.15
N SER A 157 7.53 -12.98 -10.22
CA SER A 157 8.07 -13.32 -11.54
C SER A 157 9.59 -13.19 -11.52
N LYS A 158 10.28 -13.94 -12.39
CA LYS A 158 11.73 -13.76 -12.62
C LYS A 158 12.11 -12.35 -13.05
N ASN A 159 11.14 -11.60 -13.59
CA ASN A 159 11.31 -10.22 -14.04
C ASN A 159 10.72 -9.19 -13.07
N SER A 160 10.10 -9.60 -11.96
CA SER A 160 9.59 -8.65 -10.96
C SER A 160 10.74 -7.88 -10.35
N ASP A 161 10.50 -6.61 -10.05
CA ASP A 161 11.44 -5.75 -9.35
C ASP A 161 11.28 -5.92 -7.84
N VAL A 162 12.33 -6.37 -7.16
CA VAL A 162 12.28 -6.74 -5.74
C VAL A 162 13.43 -6.08 -4.98
N GLY A 163 13.21 -5.76 -3.71
CA GLY A 163 14.23 -5.20 -2.84
C GLY A 163 14.03 -3.71 -2.62
N GLY A 164 14.98 -2.87 -3.02
CA GLY A 164 14.96 -1.44 -2.67
C GLY A 164 15.10 -1.24 -1.16
N ILE A 165 15.90 -2.09 -0.51
CA ILE A 165 16.14 -2.03 0.92
C ILE A 165 17.01 -0.81 1.19
N GLY A 166 16.36 0.28 1.60
CA GLY A 166 16.97 1.58 1.77
C GLY A 166 15.96 2.61 2.25
N ALA A 167 16.45 3.80 2.58
CA ALA A 167 15.66 4.95 2.98
C ALA A 167 16.23 6.19 2.32
N SER A 168 15.36 7.07 1.83
CA SER A 168 15.75 8.33 1.23
C SER A 168 14.82 9.45 1.69
N MET A 169 15.36 10.67 1.67
CA MET A 169 14.61 11.90 1.85
C MET A 169 15.16 12.89 0.84
N SER A 170 14.26 13.56 0.13
CA SER A 170 14.61 14.50 -0.92
C SER A 170 13.80 15.77 -0.77
N TYR A 171 14.41 16.92 -1.03
CA TYR A 171 13.71 18.18 -1.19
C TYR A 171 14.49 19.07 -2.15
N VAL A 172 13.81 20.07 -2.72
CA VAL A 172 14.39 21.05 -3.63
C VAL A 172 14.49 22.38 -2.88
N ASP A 173 15.66 23.03 -2.92
CA ASP A 173 15.81 24.40 -2.42
C ASP A 173 15.69 25.43 -3.54
N ASN A 174 15.20 26.61 -3.18
CA ASN A 174 14.93 27.78 -4.01
C ASN A 174 15.89 28.94 -3.67
N VAL A 175 16.94 28.72 -2.88
CA VAL A 175 17.76 29.81 -2.31
C VAL A 175 18.36 30.68 -3.41
N LYS A 176 18.98 30.04 -4.41
CA LYS A 176 19.59 30.74 -5.55
C LYS A 176 18.55 31.39 -6.45
N GLN A 177 17.38 30.79 -6.60
CA GLN A 177 16.28 31.35 -7.36
C GLN A 177 15.77 32.64 -6.70
N ASN A 178 15.48 32.59 -5.41
CA ASN A 178 15.01 33.73 -4.63
C ASN A 178 15.99 34.90 -4.69
N GLN A 179 17.29 34.64 -4.54
CA GLN A 179 18.34 35.65 -4.67
C GLN A 179 18.34 36.32 -6.05
N LYS A 180 18.17 35.53 -7.12
CA LYS A 180 18.12 36.03 -8.50
C LYS A 180 16.86 36.87 -8.75
N GLU A 181 15.75 36.53 -8.11
CA GLU A 181 14.46 37.22 -8.25
C GLU A 181 14.33 38.42 -7.29
N GLY A 182 15.31 38.64 -6.42
CA GLY A 182 15.33 39.77 -5.48
C GLY A 182 14.52 39.54 -4.21
N PHE A 183 14.12 38.30 -3.93
CA PHE A 183 13.43 37.94 -2.68
C PHE A 183 14.43 37.73 -1.54
N THR A 184 14.02 38.15 -0.34
CA THR A 184 14.74 37.88 0.91
C THR A 184 13.89 36.99 1.80
N TYR A 185 14.41 35.82 2.16
CA TYR A 185 13.79 34.94 3.14
C TYR A 185 14.13 35.42 4.55
N ASN A 186 13.11 35.74 5.35
CA ASN A 186 13.26 36.15 6.74
C ASN A 186 12.71 35.05 7.65
N GLN A 187 13.59 34.23 8.20
CA GLN A 187 13.23 33.12 9.06
C GLN A 187 12.88 33.60 10.48
N LEU A 188 11.68 33.25 10.94
CA LEU A 188 11.27 33.44 12.34
C LEU A 188 10.94 32.07 12.92
N SER A 189 11.80 31.58 13.82
CA SER A 189 11.65 30.25 14.40
C SER A 189 11.82 30.27 15.90
N SER A 190 10.99 29.49 16.60
CA SER A 190 11.06 29.32 18.06
C SER A 190 12.07 28.25 18.49
N GLY A 191 12.74 27.57 17.55
CA GLY A 191 13.65 26.48 17.86
C GLY A 191 14.62 26.17 16.71
N LYS A 192 15.82 25.71 17.07
CA LYS A 192 16.96 25.54 16.15
C LYS A 192 16.64 24.75 14.87
N PHE A 193 15.84 23.69 14.97
CA PHE A 193 15.56 22.77 13.86
C PHE A 193 14.11 22.84 13.35
N LYS A 194 13.31 23.82 13.79
CA LYS A 194 11.87 23.88 13.47
C LYS A 194 11.55 24.15 12.00
N ASP A 195 12.52 24.68 11.27
CA ASP A 195 12.46 24.95 9.84
C ASP A 195 13.57 24.19 9.09
N ALA A 196 14.03 23.07 9.66
CA ALA A 196 14.93 22.17 8.97
C ALA A 196 14.25 21.67 7.69
N GLY A 197 14.94 21.78 6.56
CA GLY A 197 14.39 21.43 5.25
C GLY A 197 13.48 22.48 4.61
N ASP A 198 13.40 23.71 5.15
CA ASP A 198 12.70 24.81 4.45
C ASP A 198 13.36 25.04 3.07
N PRO A 199 12.60 25.00 1.96
CA PRO A 199 13.16 25.13 0.62
C PRO A 199 13.78 26.51 0.38
N ASN A 200 13.48 27.54 1.16
CA ASN A 200 14.03 28.88 0.98
C ASN A 200 15.32 29.12 1.78
N LYS A 201 15.82 28.09 2.47
CA LYS A 201 17.03 28.13 3.30
C LYS A 201 18.01 27.04 2.88
N THR A 202 19.29 27.37 2.84
CA THR A 202 20.34 26.36 2.62
C THR A 202 20.43 25.43 3.81
N LEU A 203 20.57 24.13 3.56
CA LEU A 203 20.76 23.15 4.61
C LEU A 203 22.07 23.40 5.35
N SER A 204 21.98 23.56 6.67
CA SER A 204 23.16 23.57 7.52
C SER A 204 23.70 22.15 7.70
N SER A 205 24.99 22.02 8.03
CA SER A 205 25.58 20.71 8.36
C SER A 205 24.90 20.03 9.55
N GLU A 206 24.33 20.80 10.48
CA GLU A 206 23.60 20.25 11.62
C GLU A 206 22.24 19.67 11.23
N GLU A 207 21.55 20.29 10.26
CA GLU A 207 20.31 19.75 9.70
C GLU A 207 20.56 18.54 8.81
N VAL A 208 21.66 18.54 8.04
CA VAL A 208 22.13 17.34 7.32
C VAL A 208 22.31 16.19 8.30
N ASN A 209 23.04 16.41 9.39
CA ASN A 209 23.29 15.38 10.40
C ASN A 209 21.99 14.91 11.08
N LEU A 210 21.03 15.82 11.29
CA LEU A 210 19.71 15.49 11.82
C LEU A 210 18.96 14.53 10.90
N PHE A 211 18.84 14.85 9.61
CA PHE A 211 18.13 14.00 8.66
C PHE A 211 18.86 12.68 8.41
N MET A 212 20.20 12.71 8.30
CA MET A 212 20.98 11.48 8.11
C MET A 212 20.90 10.55 9.33
N ARG A 213 20.79 11.07 10.55
CA ARG A 213 20.51 10.24 11.74
C ARG A 213 19.23 9.44 11.55
N ASP A 214 18.15 10.10 11.15
CA ASP A 214 16.83 9.48 11.03
C ASP A 214 16.77 8.48 9.85
N ILE A 215 17.35 8.85 8.71
CA ILE A 215 17.51 7.96 7.54
C ILE A 215 18.30 6.70 7.91
N ASN A 216 19.42 6.85 8.64
CA ASN A 216 20.25 5.72 9.05
C ASN A 216 19.51 4.80 10.02
N ILE A 217 18.78 5.35 11.01
CA ILE A 217 17.98 4.55 11.93
C ILE A 217 16.90 3.77 11.17
N LEU A 218 16.18 4.43 10.27
CA LEU A 218 15.14 3.80 9.46
C LEU A 218 15.72 2.66 8.61
N HIS A 219 16.86 2.91 7.96
CA HIS A 219 17.54 1.91 7.14
C HIS A 219 17.97 0.68 7.97
N GLN A 220 18.53 0.88 9.16
CA GLN A 220 18.89 -0.22 10.06
C GLN A 220 17.67 -1.02 10.52
N ASN A 221 16.55 -0.36 10.81
CA ASN A 221 15.30 -1.04 11.15
C ASN A 221 14.79 -1.91 9.99
N PHE A 222 14.90 -1.42 8.75
CA PHE A 222 14.49 -2.17 7.58
C PHE A 222 15.40 -3.41 7.38
N ILE A 223 16.73 -3.24 7.41
CA ILE A 223 17.69 -4.37 7.32
C ILE A 223 17.40 -5.43 8.39
N LYS A 224 17.21 -5.00 9.65
CA LYS A 224 16.90 -5.90 10.75
C LYS A 224 15.60 -6.66 10.51
N THR A 225 14.55 -5.97 10.04
CA THR A 225 13.26 -6.60 9.76
C THR A 225 13.37 -7.64 8.65
N VAL A 226 14.09 -7.33 7.57
CA VAL A 226 14.34 -8.29 6.46
C VAL A 226 15.11 -9.51 6.98
N ALA A 227 16.19 -9.30 7.73
CA ALA A 227 16.99 -10.39 8.31
C ALA A 227 16.15 -11.30 9.21
N GLU A 228 15.35 -10.72 10.12
CA GLU A 228 14.49 -11.47 11.04
C GLU A 228 13.37 -12.23 10.33
N ASN A 229 12.66 -11.56 9.42
CA ASN A 229 11.49 -12.15 8.77
C ASN A 229 11.86 -13.21 7.73
N ARG A 230 12.97 -12.99 7.00
CA ARG A 230 13.45 -13.93 5.98
C ARG A 230 14.44 -14.96 6.54
N SER A 231 14.73 -14.90 7.84
CA SER A 231 15.73 -15.76 8.51
C SER A 231 17.10 -15.72 7.82
N LEU A 232 17.52 -14.53 7.39
CA LEU A 232 18.79 -14.30 6.71
C LEU A 232 19.83 -13.77 7.69
N ASP A 233 21.10 -14.09 7.43
CA ASP A 233 22.21 -13.46 8.13
C ASP A 233 22.18 -11.93 7.90
N ILE A 234 22.31 -11.17 8.99
CA ILE A 234 22.18 -9.71 8.93
C ILE A 234 23.29 -9.06 8.08
N GLU A 235 24.50 -9.64 8.04
CA GLU A 235 25.59 -9.13 7.21
C GLU A 235 25.33 -9.41 5.73
N LYS A 236 24.71 -10.55 5.39
CA LYS A 236 24.21 -10.80 4.02
C LYS A 236 23.20 -9.73 3.60
N VAL A 237 22.22 -9.43 4.46
CA VAL A 237 21.19 -8.41 4.16
C VAL A 237 21.83 -7.02 4.01
N LYS A 238 22.75 -6.64 4.90
CA LYS A 238 23.52 -5.38 4.77
C LYS A 238 24.24 -5.28 3.43
N GLY A 239 24.80 -6.39 2.94
CA GLY A 239 25.52 -6.44 1.67
C GLY A 239 24.66 -6.16 0.43
N ILE A 240 23.34 -6.31 0.53
CA ILE A 240 22.37 -6.05 -0.55
C ILE A 240 21.40 -4.91 -0.23
N ALA A 241 21.62 -4.20 0.88
CA ALA A 241 20.80 -3.07 1.33
C ALA A 241 21.47 -1.74 1.01
N ASP A 242 21.73 -1.50 -0.28
CA ASP A 242 22.27 -0.24 -0.80
C ASP A 242 21.18 0.64 -1.46
N GLY A 243 19.91 0.24 -1.32
CA GLY A 243 18.76 0.87 -1.95
C GLY A 243 18.51 0.45 -3.40
N SER A 244 19.37 -0.36 -4.01
CA SER A 244 19.10 -0.93 -5.33
C SER A 244 18.01 -2.01 -5.28
N THR A 245 17.43 -2.28 -6.44
CA THR A 245 16.51 -3.39 -6.65
C THR A 245 17.19 -4.50 -7.44
N MET A 246 16.57 -5.67 -7.47
CA MET A 246 17.02 -6.81 -8.26
C MET A 246 15.82 -7.54 -8.86
N LEU A 247 16.06 -8.16 -10.02
CA LEU A 247 15.04 -9.00 -10.65
C LEU A 247 14.76 -10.24 -9.80
N GLY A 248 13.55 -10.77 -9.90
CA GLY A 248 13.08 -11.91 -9.10
C GLY A 248 14.00 -13.12 -9.08
N GLU A 249 14.68 -13.44 -10.20
CA GLU A 249 15.68 -14.54 -10.23
C GLU A 249 16.80 -14.32 -9.18
N MET A 250 17.39 -13.12 -9.18
CA MET A 250 18.43 -12.74 -8.21
C MET A 250 17.86 -12.57 -6.81
N ALA A 251 16.61 -12.11 -6.68
CA ALA A 251 15.92 -12.03 -5.40
C ALA A 251 15.77 -13.42 -4.76
N LEU A 252 15.46 -14.46 -5.56
CA LEU A 252 15.39 -15.84 -5.10
C LEU A 252 16.77 -16.35 -4.65
N GLU A 253 17.82 -16.11 -5.44
CA GLU A 253 19.20 -16.47 -5.08
C GLU A 253 19.65 -15.83 -3.76
N ASN A 254 19.20 -14.61 -3.50
CA ASN A 254 19.49 -13.89 -2.25
C ASN A 254 18.58 -14.28 -1.08
N GLY A 255 17.51 -15.04 -1.31
CA GLY A 255 16.53 -15.46 -0.30
C GLY A 255 15.49 -14.39 0.05
N LEU A 256 15.39 -13.34 -0.77
CA LEU A 256 14.40 -12.27 -0.59
C LEU A 256 12.98 -12.74 -0.94
N ILE A 257 12.86 -13.68 -1.88
CA ILE A 257 11.61 -14.38 -2.18
C ILE A 257 11.78 -15.88 -1.98
N ASP A 258 10.67 -16.61 -1.98
CA ASP A 258 10.66 -18.04 -1.76
C ASP A 258 10.56 -18.86 -3.05
N GLN A 259 9.96 -18.29 -4.09
CA GLN A 259 9.71 -19.01 -5.33
C GLN A 259 9.46 -18.07 -6.52
N ILE A 260 9.98 -18.45 -7.68
CA ILE A 260 9.57 -17.86 -8.96
C ILE A 260 8.21 -18.42 -9.36
N GLY A 261 7.24 -17.56 -9.63
CA GLY A 261 5.90 -17.95 -10.03
C GLY A 261 4.93 -16.77 -10.09
N GLY A 262 3.78 -17.01 -10.69
CA GLY A 262 2.65 -16.10 -10.70
C GLY A 262 1.50 -16.62 -9.85
N LEU A 263 0.30 -16.15 -10.16
CA LEU A 263 -0.93 -16.57 -9.48
C LEU A 263 -1.15 -18.09 -9.52
N PRO A 264 -0.93 -18.83 -10.64
CA PRO A 264 -1.11 -20.28 -10.65
C PRO A 264 -0.26 -21.02 -9.61
N GLU A 265 1.02 -20.66 -9.47
CA GLU A 265 1.92 -21.27 -8.49
C GLU A 265 1.55 -20.89 -7.05
N ALA A 266 1.15 -19.64 -6.82
CA ALA A 266 0.66 -19.19 -5.52
C ALA A 266 -0.61 -19.94 -5.11
N MET A 267 -1.53 -20.17 -6.05
CA MET A 267 -2.78 -20.91 -5.83
C MET A 267 -2.54 -22.39 -5.54
N GLU A 268 -1.62 -23.04 -6.26
CA GLU A 268 -1.25 -24.43 -5.97
C GLU A 268 -0.61 -24.56 -4.58
N TYR A 269 0.24 -23.61 -4.20
CA TYR A 269 0.78 -23.55 -2.85
C TYR A 269 -0.32 -23.37 -1.81
N LEU A 270 -1.24 -22.43 -2.00
CA LEU A 270 -2.37 -22.20 -1.09
C LEU A 270 -3.23 -23.45 -0.93
N LYS A 271 -3.60 -24.10 -2.04
CA LYS A 271 -4.31 -25.39 -2.07
C LYS A 271 -3.60 -26.44 -1.23
N SER A 272 -2.28 -26.54 -1.31
CA SER A 272 -1.49 -27.45 -0.48
C SER A 272 -1.53 -27.12 1.01
N GLN A 273 -1.59 -25.82 1.37
CA GLN A 273 -1.64 -25.38 2.77
C GLN A 273 -3.01 -25.61 3.39
N ILE A 274 -4.10 -25.33 2.65
CA ILE A 274 -5.47 -25.43 3.15
C ILE A 274 -6.09 -26.83 2.95
N LYS A 275 -5.49 -27.67 2.10
CA LYS A 275 -5.90 -29.06 1.80
C LYS A 275 -7.27 -29.18 1.14
N GLU A 276 -7.66 -28.16 0.38
CA GLU A 276 -8.88 -28.08 -0.43
C GLU A 276 -8.64 -27.12 -1.60
N GLU A 277 -9.59 -27.04 -2.54
CA GLU A 277 -9.47 -26.10 -3.67
C GLU A 277 -9.41 -24.66 -3.15
N ALA A 278 -8.41 -23.90 -3.58
CA ALA A 278 -8.23 -22.51 -3.19
C ALA A 278 -9.04 -21.61 -4.13
N GLU A 279 -9.86 -20.74 -3.55
CA GLU A 279 -10.70 -19.80 -4.28
C GLU A 279 -10.62 -18.42 -3.62
N ILE A 280 -10.16 -17.42 -4.38
CA ILE A 280 -9.92 -16.07 -3.85
C ILE A 280 -11.21 -15.27 -3.78
N CYS A 281 -11.46 -14.66 -2.62
CA CYS A 281 -12.43 -13.60 -2.39
C CYS A 281 -11.72 -12.26 -2.60
N TRP A 282 -11.99 -11.55 -3.70
CA TRP A 282 -11.46 -10.21 -3.94
C TRP A 282 -12.34 -9.12 -3.29
#